data_AF-A0A0N4Y0G6-F1
#
_entry.id   AF-A0A0N4Y0G6-F1
#
_cell.length_a   1.000
_cell.length_b   1.000
_cell.length_c   1.000
_cell.angle_alpha   90.00
_cell.angle_beta   90.00
_cell.angle_gamma   90.00
#
_symmetry.space_group_name_H-M   'P 1'
#
loop_
_entity.id
_entity.type
_entity.pdbx_description
1 polymer ?
#
loop_
_entity_poly.entity_id
_entity_poly.type
_entity_poly.pdbx_seq_one_letter_code
_entity_poly.pdbx_strand_id
1 'polypeptide(L)'
;MVDESQTRRKRTAYRNALYPTTIWKRGVYLLFTGHDQGCWSTVGRAAEQRQQIVSIGPGCEPFGISSHEVAHALGLYHEQSRYDRDNWINIYPNRVPRGLLYNFAKVSRRSMDTYRTQYDIGSVMHYTPFE
;
A
#
# COMPACT_ATOMS: atom_id res chain seq x y z
N MET A 1 21.25 -21.15 -17.93
CA MET A 1 20.87 -20.24 -16.83
C MET A 1 20.55 -18.90 -17.46
N VAL A 2 19.27 -18.58 -17.61
CA VAL A 2 18.83 -17.33 -18.22
C VAL A 2 18.84 -16.27 -17.11
N ASP A 3 19.59 -15.20 -17.32
CA ASP A 3 19.67 -14.04 -16.44
C ASP A 3 18.31 -13.33 -16.39
N GLU A 4 17.50 -13.65 -15.37
CA GLU A 4 16.17 -13.09 -15.15
C GLU A 4 16.19 -11.58 -14.80
N SER A 5 17.38 -10.97 -14.67
CA SER A 5 17.49 -9.53 -14.39
C SER A 5 17.15 -8.65 -15.60
N GLN A 6 17.20 -9.18 -16.82
CA GLN A 6 17.05 -8.38 -18.05
C GLN A 6 15.62 -8.32 -18.62
N THR A 7 14.66 -9.07 -18.07
CA THR A 7 13.27 -9.12 -18.60
C THR A 7 12.23 -8.39 -17.75
N ARG A 8 12.60 -7.85 -16.58
CA ARG A 8 11.69 -7.03 -15.78
C ARG A 8 11.51 -5.64 -16.42
N ARG A 9 10.53 -5.51 -17.33
CA ARG A 9 9.98 -4.20 -17.71
C ARG A 9 9.57 -3.46 -16.43
N LYS A 10 10.11 -2.26 -16.20
CA LYS A 10 9.71 -1.36 -15.12
C LYS A 10 8.18 -1.28 -15.10
N ARG A 11 7.56 -1.82 -14.05
CA ARG A 11 6.12 -1.67 -13.81
C ARG A 11 5.93 -0.25 -13.29
N THR A 12 5.54 0.60 -14.23
CA THR A 12 5.13 2.00 -14.19
C THR A 12 5.03 2.65 -12.79
N ALA A 13 5.78 3.74 -12.57
CA ALA A 13 5.28 4.81 -11.71
C ALA A 13 4.29 5.62 -12.56
N TYR A 14 2.99 5.52 -12.26
CA TYR A 14 1.95 6.22 -13.00
C TYR A 14 2.11 7.73 -12.80
N ARG A 15 2.51 8.44 -13.88
CA ARG A 15 2.48 9.90 -13.94
C ARG A 15 1.10 10.30 -14.43
N ASN A 16 0.19 10.59 -13.51
CA ASN A 16 -1.16 11.05 -13.84
C ASN A 16 -1.09 12.44 -14.53
N ALA A 17 -1.91 12.68 -15.55
CA ALA A 17 -2.08 14.00 -16.18
C ALA A 17 -2.54 15.09 -15.19
N LEU A 18 -3.14 14.70 -14.06
CA LEU A 18 -3.49 15.56 -12.92
C LEU A 18 -2.30 15.92 -12.03
N TYR A 19 -1.15 15.27 -12.21
CA TYR A 19 0.12 15.58 -11.54
C TYR A 19 1.18 15.97 -12.60
N PRO A 20 0.96 17.06 -13.37
CA PRO A 20 1.83 17.46 -14.47
C PRO A 20 3.22 17.92 -13.99
N THR A 21 3.33 18.33 -12.73
CA THR A 21 4.56 18.70 -12.04
C THR A 21 4.70 17.85 -10.78
N THR A 22 5.93 17.42 -10.46
CA THR A 22 6.18 16.87 -9.14
C THR A 22 5.98 18.01 -8.14
N ILE A 23 5.11 17.79 -7.15
CA ILE A 23 4.80 18.76 -6.08
C ILE A 23 6.09 19.23 -5.37
N TRP A 24 7.13 18.39 -5.43
CA TRP A 24 8.43 18.60 -4.80
C TRP A 24 9.51 18.84 -5.87
N LYS A 25 10.20 20.00 -5.78
CA LYS A 25 11.32 20.36 -6.67
C LYS A 25 12.56 19.48 -6.45
N ARG A 26 12.69 18.90 -5.25
CA ARG A 26 13.69 17.88 -4.92
C ARG A 26 12.92 16.60 -4.61
N GLY A 27 13.28 15.50 -5.26
CA GLY A 27 12.64 14.20 -5.01
C GLY A 27 12.69 13.84 -3.54
N VAL A 28 11.70 13.05 -3.10
CA VAL A 28 11.64 12.51 -1.76
C VAL A 28 12.11 11.05 -1.82
N TYR A 29 13.10 10.71 -0.99
CA TYR A 29 13.59 9.35 -0.88
C TYR A 29 12.72 8.53 0.08
N LEU A 30 12.50 7.26 -0.29
CA LEU A 30 12.10 6.23 0.66
C LEU A 30 13.30 5.91 1.55
N LEU A 31 13.09 5.90 2.86
CA LEU A 31 14.08 5.48 3.86
C LEU A 31 13.65 4.11 4.38
N PHE A 32 14.41 3.08 4.01
CA PHE A 32 14.20 1.73 4.55
C PHE A 32 14.87 1.60 5.90
N THR A 33 14.12 1.17 6.92
CA THR A 33 14.62 0.89 8.28
C THR A 33 14.41 -0.58 8.61
N GLY A 34 15.37 -1.21 9.30
CA GLY A 34 15.27 -2.61 9.72
C GLY A 34 15.36 -2.83 11.23
N HIS A 35 15.38 -1.75 12.01
CA HIS A 35 15.56 -1.80 13.46
C HIS A 35 14.26 -1.68 14.25
N ASP A 36 13.19 -1.22 13.60
CA ASP A 36 11.88 -1.05 14.22
C ASP A 36 11.16 -2.41 14.33
N GLN A 37 10.19 -2.49 15.24
CA GLN A 37 9.32 -3.66 15.35
C GLN A 37 8.20 -3.59 14.32
N GLY A 38 7.99 -4.69 13.58
CA GLY A 38 6.91 -4.84 12.61
C GLY A 38 7.21 -4.30 11.21
N CYS A 39 6.19 -4.37 10.36
CA CYS A 39 6.22 -3.92 8.96
C CYS A 39 5.21 -2.79 8.82
N TRP A 40 5.65 -1.62 8.34
CA TRP A 40 4.74 -0.48 8.14
C TRP A 40 5.33 0.60 7.24
N SER A 41 4.44 1.32 6.56
CA SER A 41 4.69 2.65 6.00
C SER A 41 3.43 3.51 6.09
N THR A 42 3.57 4.83 6.06
CA THR A 42 2.41 5.71 5.90
C THR A 42 1.89 5.63 4.47
N VAL A 43 0.57 5.82 4.29
CA VAL A 43 -0.03 5.82 2.95
C VAL A 43 0.32 7.11 2.21
N GLY A 44 1.20 7.00 1.23
CA GLY A 44 1.71 8.10 0.44
C GLY A 44 2.61 9.05 1.23
N ARG A 45 3.03 10.13 0.58
CA ARG A 45 3.95 11.10 1.17
C ARG A 45 3.29 11.86 2.32
N ALA A 46 3.73 11.56 3.54
CA ALA A 46 3.41 12.33 4.75
C ALA A 46 4.18 13.67 4.77
N ALA A 47 3.47 14.80 4.88
CA ALA A 47 4.07 16.14 4.85
C ALA A 47 4.89 16.44 6.11
N GLU A 48 4.48 15.85 7.23
CA GLU A 48 5.13 15.87 8.53
C GLU A 48 6.43 15.06 8.57
N GLN A 49 6.65 14.17 7.60
CA GLN A 49 7.84 13.34 7.54
C GLN A 49 8.89 13.92 6.59
N ARG A 50 10.12 14.15 7.09
CA ARG A 50 11.22 14.61 6.24
C ARG A 50 11.58 13.60 5.15
N GLN A 51 11.55 12.31 5.47
CA GLN A 51 11.78 11.17 4.56
C GLN A 51 10.58 10.23 4.65
N GLN A 52 10.24 9.52 3.57
CA GLN A 52 9.14 8.56 3.60
C GLN A 52 9.67 7.24 4.17
N ILE A 53 9.27 6.89 5.39
CA ILE A 53 9.81 5.70 6.07
C ILE A 53 9.12 4.44 5.55
N VAL A 54 9.89 3.41 5.27
CA VAL A 54 9.42 2.04 5.00
C VAL A 54 10.11 1.13 6.00
N SER A 55 9.36 0.68 7.00
CA SER A 55 9.87 -0.19 8.05
C SER A 55 9.77 -1.65 7.61
N ILE A 56 10.94 -2.29 7.46
CA ILE A 56 11.11 -3.71 7.16
C ILE A 56 11.84 -4.33 8.35
N GLY A 57 11.14 -4.44 9.48
CA GLY A 57 11.68 -5.09 10.67
C GLY A 57 11.92 -6.60 10.49
N PRO A 58 12.46 -7.28 11.51
CA PRO A 58 12.67 -8.73 11.46
C PRO A 58 11.38 -9.49 11.15
N GLY A 59 11.39 -10.32 10.10
CA GLY A 59 10.22 -11.07 9.60
C GLY A 59 9.47 -10.41 8.44
N CYS A 60 9.81 -9.17 8.08
CA CYS A 60 9.18 -8.43 6.99
C CYS A 60 9.91 -8.56 5.64
N GLU A 61 11.02 -9.30 5.59
CA GLU A 61 11.87 -9.51 4.42
C GLU A 61 11.20 -10.24 3.24
N PRO A 62 10.17 -11.11 3.42
CA PRO A 62 9.50 -11.74 2.29
C PRO A 62 8.98 -10.72 1.28
N PHE A 63 9.13 -11.04 -0.01
CA PHE A 63 8.80 -10.12 -1.11
C PHE A 63 7.38 -9.56 -1.00
N GLY A 64 6.39 -10.39 -0.64
CA GLY A 64 5.00 -9.96 -0.46
C GLY A 64 4.90 -8.82 0.57
N ILE A 65 5.43 -9.03 1.76
CA ILE A 65 5.39 -8.07 2.87
C ILE A 65 6.17 -6.81 2.52
N SER A 66 7.43 -6.94 2.08
CA SER A 66 8.23 -5.77 1.71
C SER A 66 7.60 -4.95 0.57
N SER A 67 6.97 -5.62 -0.41
CA SER A 67 6.28 -4.91 -1.49
C SER A 67 4.97 -4.25 -1.05
N HIS A 68 4.27 -4.81 -0.04
CA HIS A 68 3.11 -4.21 0.60
C HIS A 68 3.46 -2.86 1.22
N GLU A 69 4.56 -2.80 1.99
CA GLU A 69 4.97 -1.55 2.65
C GLU A 69 5.46 -0.50 1.68
N VAL A 70 6.14 -0.91 0.60
CA VAL A 70 6.49 0.00 -0.49
C VAL A 70 5.24 0.53 -1.19
N ALA A 71 4.22 -0.31 -1.38
CA ALA A 71 2.95 0.11 -1.98
C ALA A 71 2.20 1.13 -1.09
N HIS A 72 2.19 0.95 0.23
CA HIS A 72 1.74 1.97 1.17
C HIS A 72 2.50 3.29 0.97
N ALA A 73 3.83 3.27 0.96
CA ALA A 73 4.64 4.46 0.77
C ALA A 73 4.36 5.20 -0.56
N LEU A 74 3.94 4.46 -1.60
CA LEU A 74 3.54 5.01 -2.89
C LEU A 74 2.12 5.57 -2.93
N GLY A 75 1.31 5.34 -1.88
CA GLY A 75 -0.04 5.90 -1.75
C GLY A 75 -1.16 4.89 -1.92
N LEU A 76 -0.88 3.58 -1.91
CA LEU A 76 -1.92 2.57 -1.97
C LEU A 76 -2.45 2.27 -0.57
N TYR A 77 -3.77 2.37 -0.42
CA TYR A 77 -4.48 1.84 0.74
C TYR A 77 -4.68 0.33 0.58
N HIS A 78 -5.12 -0.32 1.65
CA HIS A 78 -5.57 -1.70 1.56
C HIS A 78 -6.75 -1.89 0.60
N GLU A 79 -6.77 -3.02 -0.10
CA GLU A 79 -7.83 -3.34 -1.07
C GLU A 79 -9.18 -3.53 -0.36
N GLN A 80 -9.20 -4.15 0.83
CA GLN A 80 -10.40 -4.24 1.68
C GLN A 80 -10.84 -2.90 2.29
N SER A 81 -10.12 -1.81 2.02
CA SER A 81 -10.52 -0.46 2.44
C SER A 81 -11.12 0.32 1.28
N ARG A 82 -11.28 -0.26 0.08
CA ARG A 82 -11.95 0.41 -1.03
C ARG A 82 -13.38 0.80 -0.71
N TYR A 83 -13.80 1.95 -1.25
CA TYR A 83 -15.17 2.45 -1.07
C TYR A 83 -16.24 1.53 -1.68
N ASP A 84 -15.87 0.72 -2.69
CA ASP A 84 -16.73 -0.21 -3.42
C ASP A 84 -16.56 -1.68 -2.99
N ARG A 85 -15.78 -1.97 -1.94
CA ARG A 85 -15.46 -3.34 -1.52
C ARG A 85 -16.69 -4.20 -1.21
N ASP A 86 -17.78 -3.60 -0.73
CA ASP A 86 -18.94 -4.33 -0.23
C ASP A 86 -19.73 -4.99 -1.38
N ASN A 87 -19.36 -4.70 -2.64
CA ASN A 87 -19.83 -5.41 -3.81
C ASN A 87 -19.09 -6.75 -4.05
N TRP A 88 -18.00 -7.01 -3.31
CA TRP A 88 -17.05 -8.09 -3.57
C TRP A 88 -16.78 -8.96 -2.34
N ILE A 89 -16.69 -8.34 -1.16
CA ILE A 89 -16.39 -9.03 0.10
C ILE A 89 -17.39 -8.64 1.20
N ASN A 90 -17.54 -9.54 2.17
CA ASN A 90 -18.28 -9.29 3.40
C ASN A 90 -17.31 -9.26 4.58
N ILE A 91 -17.41 -8.22 5.40
CA ILE A 91 -16.68 -8.14 6.67
C ILE A 91 -17.64 -8.55 7.77
N TYR A 92 -17.23 -9.47 8.64
CA TYR A 92 -18.02 -9.95 9.77
C TYR A 92 -17.54 -9.26 11.07
N PRO A 93 -18.10 -8.10 11.46
CA PRO A 93 -17.53 -7.27 12.53
C PRO A 93 -17.56 -7.95 13.89
N ASN A 94 -18.50 -8.88 14.10
CA ASN A 94 -18.60 -9.71 15.29
C ASN A 94 -17.46 -10.73 15.44
N ARG A 95 -16.68 -10.98 14.37
CA ARG A 95 -15.49 -11.84 14.39
C ARG A 95 -14.18 -11.05 14.48
N VAL A 96 -14.26 -9.72 14.49
CA VAL A 96 -13.08 -8.84 14.59
C VAL A 96 -12.99 -8.31 16.03
N PRO A 97 -11.81 -8.37 16.68
CA PRO A 97 -11.61 -7.71 17.96
C PRO A 97 -12.00 -6.22 17.88
N ARG A 98 -12.77 -5.72 18.85
CA ARG A 98 -13.33 -4.35 18.78
C ARG A 98 -12.27 -3.28 18.51
N GLY A 99 -11.07 -3.44 19.09
CA GLY A 99 -9.96 -2.52 18.91
C GLY A 99 -9.35 -2.51 17.51
N LEU A 100 -9.67 -3.47 16.64
CA LEU A 100 -9.11 -3.62 15.29
C LEU A 100 -10.13 -3.31 14.18
N LEU A 101 -11.38 -2.99 14.53
CA LEU A 101 -12.42 -2.68 13.54
C LEU A 101 -12.06 -1.51 12.62
N TYR A 102 -11.20 -0.58 13.08
CA TYR A 102 -10.75 0.56 12.27
C TYR A 102 -9.91 0.14 11.06
N ASN A 103 -9.21 -1.01 11.10
CA ASN A 103 -8.45 -1.56 9.97
C ASN A 103 -9.35 -1.95 8.79
N PHE A 104 -10.64 -2.11 9.05
CA PHE A 104 -11.67 -2.45 8.09
C PHE A 104 -12.53 -1.24 7.70
N ALA A 105 -12.11 -0.01 8.03
CA ALA A 105 -12.82 1.19 7.62
C ALA A 105 -12.68 1.43 6.11
N LYS A 106 -13.75 1.87 5.44
CA LYS A 106 -13.69 2.27 4.03
C LYS A 106 -13.00 3.63 3.91
N VAL A 107 -12.11 3.77 2.94
CA VAL A 107 -11.56 5.04 2.50
C VAL A 107 -12.58 5.69 1.56
N SER A 108 -12.80 6.99 1.71
CA SER A 108 -13.81 7.71 0.92
C SER A 108 -13.40 7.89 -0.55
N ARG A 109 -14.38 8.03 -1.44
CA ARG A 109 -14.17 8.34 -2.88
C ARG A 109 -13.38 9.63 -3.14
N ARG A 110 -13.30 10.52 -2.14
CA ARG A 110 -12.52 11.75 -2.22
C ARG A 110 -11.02 11.51 -1.99
N SER A 111 -10.69 10.48 -1.22
CA SER A 111 -9.31 10.19 -0.78
C SER A 111 -8.68 9.03 -1.54
N MET A 112 -9.48 8.26 -2.29
CA MET A 112 -9.05 7.10 -3.07
C MET A 112 -9.67 7.12 -4.46
N ASP A 113 -8.84 6.86 -5.46
CA ASP A 113 -9.23 6.53 -6.83
C ASP A 113 -9.00 5.03 -7.06
N THR A 114 -9.90 4.38 -7.78
CA THR A 114 -9.71 2.98 -8.21
C THR A 114 -8.94 2.89 -9.52
N TYR A 115 -8.64 4.02 -10.17
CA TYR A 115 -7.97 4.08 -11.46
C TYR A 115 -8.67 3.23 -12.53
N ARG A 116 -9.98 3.01 -12.37
CA ARG A 116 -10.81 2.13 -13.20
C ARG A 116 -10.37 0.67 -13.21
N THR A 117 -9.63 0.23 -12.19
CA THR A 117 -9.31 -1.19 -11.99
C THR A 117 -10.45 -1.90 -11.25
N GLN A 118 -10.63 -3.19 -11.57
CA GLN A 118 -11.54 -4.05 -10.83
C GLN A 118 -11.01 -4.30 -9.42
N TYR A 119 -11.87 -4.81 -8.54
CA TYR A 119 -11.47 -5.24 -7.21
C TYR A 119 -10.57 -6.47 -7.31
N ASP A 120 -9.38 -6.45 -6.70
CA ASP A 120 -8.39 -7.52 -6.82
C ASP A 120 -8.20 -8.27 -5.51
N ILE A 121 -8.87 -9.42 -5.38
CA ILE A 121 -8.76 -10.31 -4.21
C ILE A 121 -7.33 -10.88 -4.06
N GLY A 122 -6.57 -10.96 -5.14
CA GLY A 122 -5.17 -11.41 -5.13
C GLY A 122 -4.16 -10.29 -4.92
N SER A 123 -4.62 -9.05 -4.69
CA SER A 123 -3.75 -7.91 -4.47
C SER A 123 -2.87 -8.12 -3.25
N VAL A 124 -1.60 -7.73 -3.36
CA VAL A 124 -0.69 -7.70 -2.20
C VAL A 124 -1.18 -6.75 -1.11
N MET A 125 -2.08 -5.82 -1.45
CA MET A 125 -2.72 -4.89 -0.51
C MET A 125 -4.00 -5.43 0.13
N HIS A 126 -4.43 -6.65 -0.20
CA HIS A 126 -5.63 -7.25 0.35
C HIS A 126 -5.29 -8.12 1.56
N TYR A 127 -5.96 -7.88 2.68
CA TYR A 127 -5.82 -8.75 3.86
C TYR A 127 -6.24 -10.18 3.57
N THR A 128 -5.61 -11.13 4.26
CA THR A 128 -6.07 -12.52 4.23
C THR A 128 -7.41 -12.65 4.98
N PRO A 129 -8.19 -13.72 4.74
CA PRO A 129 -9.46 -13.93 5.45
C PRO A 129 -9.36 -14.06 6.98
N PHE A 130 -8.15 -14.24 7.53
CA PHE A 130 -7.90 -14.49 8.95
C PHE A 130 -6.95 -13.46 9.57
N GLU A 131 -6.67 -12.37 8.86
CA GLU A 131 -5.86 -11.24 9.36
C GLU A 131 -6.65 -10.33 10.31
#